data_AF-A0A1R2C0N3-F1
#
_entry.id   AF-A0A1R2C0N3-F1
#
_cell.length_a   1.000
_cell.length_b   1.000
_cell.length_c   1.000
_cell.angle_alpha   90.00
_cell.angle_beta   90.00
_cell.angle_gamma   90.00
#
_symmetry.space_group_name_H-M   'P 1'
#
loop_
_entity.id
_entity.type
_entity.pdbx_description
1 polymer ?
#
loop_
_entity_poly.entity_id
_entity_poly.type
_entity_poly.pdbx_seq_one_letter_code
_entity_poly.pdbx_strand_id
1 'polypeptide(L)'
;MSLISMVLFLYLLTFASGILLEFYVVSDTTCWIVGPTSLGSYAIILSSNPGWSTKIPFAYWIWDIDGNLNSGNATITKNFYIAGAIKSGSLSIAADNYFTTYLNGEYANCKDTTGLTYKLNLGKNCDVTSYLVTGFNKLDVVVNNESYGPGSLMFKLTVLSNY
;
A
#
# COMPACT_ATOMS: atom_id res chain seq x y z
N MET A 1 1.56 17.03 48.54
CA MET A 1 1.39 15.86 47.65
C MET A 1 1.78 14.62 48.42
N SER A 2 0.90 13.61 48.47
CA SER A 2 1.20 12.32 49.11
C SER A 2 2.27 11.57 48.29
N LEU A 3 3.15 10.81 48.97
CA LEU A 3 4.12 9.91 48.33
C LEU A 3 3.43 8.97 47.32
N ILE A 4 2.19 8.59 47.60
CA ILE A 4 1.34 7.75 46.74
C ILE A 4 0.97 8.48 45.43
N SER A 5 0.65 9.78 45.48
CA SER A 5 0.38 10.58 44.27
C SER A 5 1.62 10.72 43.39
N MET A 6 2.81 10.79 44.00
CA MET A 6 4.06 10.94 43.25
C MET A 6 4.47 9.61 42.57
N VAL A 7 4.25 8.47 43.24
CA VAL A 7 4.49 7.13 42.67
C VAL A 7 3.49 6.82 41.54
N LEU A 8 2.19 7.15 41.71
CA LEU A 8 1.20 7.01 40.63
C LEU A 8 1.51 7.90 39.41
N PHE A 9 1.98 9.13 39.64
CA PHE A 9 2.39 10.03 38.56
C PHE A 9 3.66 9.54 37.85
N LEU A 10 4.63 8.97 38.58
CA LEU A 10 5.81 8.33 38.00
C LEU A 10 5.45 7.08 37.19
N TYR A 11 4.55 6.23 37.71
CA TYR A 11 4.06 5.05 36.99
C TYR A 11 3.32 5.43 35.69
N LEU A 12 2.57 6.54 35.69
CA LEU A 12 1.93 7.07 34.48
C LEU A 12 2.94 7.64 33.47
N LEU A 13 4.08 8.18 33.93
CA LEU A 13 5.15 8.69 33.07
C LEU A 13 5.99 7.56 32.44
N THR A 14 6.17 6.42 33.13
CA THR A 14 7.01 5.31 32.65
C THR A 14 6.40 4.46 31.53
N PHE A 15 5.13 4.68 31.17
CA PHE A 15 4.51 4.03 29.99
C PHE A 15 4.46 4.94 28.75
N ALA A 16 5.09 6.11 28.78
CA ALA A 16 5.05 7.07 27.67
C ALA A 16 6.25 6.98 26.70
N SER A 17 7.23 6.11 26.92
CA SER A 17 8.36 5.91 26.01
C SER A 17 8.08 4.75 25.05
N GLY A 18 7.32 5.02 23.99
CA GLY A 18 7.26 4.09 22.87
C GLY A 18 8.41 4.34 21.88
N ILE A 19 8.79 3.31 21.11
CA ILE A 19 9.73 3.44 20.00
C ILE A 19 8.92 3.75 18.74
N LEU A 20 9.30 4.83 18.05
CA LEU A 20 8.77 5.12 16.73
C LEU A 20 9.36 4.15 15.71
N LEU A 21 8.49 3.35 15.11
CA LEU A 21 8.81 2.41 14.05
C LEU A 21 8.25 2.93 12.73
N GLU A 22 9.14 3.27 11.80
CA GLU A 22 8.77 3.48 10.40
C GLU A 22 9.06 2.21 9.60
N PHE A 23 8.09 1.77 8.81
CA PHE A 23 8.28 0.64 7.90
C PHE A 23 7.47 0.81 6.62
N TYR A 24 7.81 0.01 5.62
CA TYR A 24 7.24 0.08 4.28
C TYR A 24 6.56 -1.22 3.88
N VAL A 25 5.38 -1.11 3.29
CA VAL A 25 4.69 -2.20 2.61
C VAL A 25 4.67 -1.86 1.13
N VAL A 26 5.33 -2.67 0.31
CA VAL A 26 5.62 -2.35 -1.09
C VAL A 26 5.02 -3.37 -2.05
N SER A 27 4.82 -2.95 -3.30
CA SER A 27 4.56 -3.85 -4.42
C SER A 27 5.81 -4.66 -4.77
N ASP A 28 5.72 -5.97 -4.59
CA ASP A 28 6.78 -6.95 -4.83
C ASP A 28 6.16 -8.32 -5.17
N THR A 29 6.98 -9.36 -5.27
CA THR A 29 6.54 -10.72 -5.62
C THR A 29 5.74 -11.45 -4.53
N THR A 30 5.55 -10.84 -3.36
CA THR A 30 4.70 -11.41 -2.29
C THR A 30 3.27 -10.89 -2.34
N CYS A 31 2.96 -9.95 -3.24
CA CYS A 31 1.59 -9.58 -3.58
C CYS A 31 0.87 -10.76 -4.23
N TRP A 32 -0.38 -11.00 -3.83
CA TRP A 32 -1.27 -11.96 -4.49
C TRP A 32 -2.10 -11.25 -5.54
N ILE A 33 -2.26 -11.82 -6.73
CA ILE A 33 -3.01 -11.23 -7.84
C ILE A 33 -4.05 -12.23 -8.34
N VAL A 34 -5.29 -11.76 -8.45
CA VAL A 34 -6.33 -12.37 -9.28
C VAL A 34 -6.54 -11.42 -10.44
N GLY A 35 -6.02 -11.78 -11.62
CA GLY A 35 -5.92 -10.91 -12.78
C GLY A 35 -6.86 -11.33 -13.91
N PRO A 36 -6.82 -10.60 -15.05
CA PRO A 36 -7.61 -10.97 -16.22
C PRO A 36 -7.17 -12.32 -16.82
N THR A 37 -5.95 -12.79 -16.53
CA THR A 37 -5.43 -14.08 -17.04
C THR A 37 -5.07 -15.09 -15.96
N SER A 38 -4.97 -14.66 -14.71
CA SER A 38 -4.66 -15.52 -13.56
C SER A 38 -5.86 -15.65 -12.63
N LEU A 39 -6.24 -16.89 -12.30
CA LEU A 39 -7.25 -17.18 -11.26
C LEU A 39 -6.71 -17.01 -9.83
N GLY A 40 -5.45 -16.60 -9.68
CA GLY A 40 -4.78 -16.46 -8.40
C GLY A 40 -3.33 -16.91 -8.48
N SER A 41 -2.40 -15.98 -8.37
CA SER A 41 -0.97 -16.25 -8.32
C SER A 41 -0.21 -15.17 -7.55
N TYR A 42 1.02 -15.46 -7.17
CA TYR A 42 1.94 -14.41 -6.75
C TYR A 42 2.26 -13.48 -7.93
N ALA A 43 2.41 -12.20 -7.63
CA ALA A 43 2.78 -11.20 -8.60
C ALA A 43 4.20 -11.45 -9.12
N ILE A 44 4.45 -11.05 -10.36
CA ILE A 44 5.80 -10.99 -10.91
C ILE A 44 6.24 -9.54 -11.05
N ILE A 45 7.56 -9.32 -11.05
CA ILE A 45 8.14 -8.02 -11.40
C ILE A 45 8.16 -7.91 -12.92
N LEU A 46 7.62 -6.82 -13.43
CA LEU A 46 7.57 -6.56 -14.87
C LEU A 46 8.89 -6.02 -15.41
N SER A 47 9.16 -6.34 -16.67
CA SER A 47 10.17 -5.64 -17.44
C SER A 47 9.80 -4.15 -17.59
N SER A 48 10.82 -3.29 -17.70
CA SER A 48 10.60 -1.84 -17.77
C SER A 48 9.83 -1.46 -19.05
N ASN A 49 8.69 -0.79 -18.91
CA ASN A 49 7.98 -0.17 -20.02
C ASN A 49 8.45 1.28 -20.20
N PRO A 50 8.86 1.72 -21.41
CA PRO A 50 9.31 3.10 -21.66
C PRO A 50 8.22 4.15 -21.41
N GLY A 51 6.94 3.77 -21.43
CA GLY A 51 5.81 4.65 -21.10
C GLY A 51 5.65 4.94 -19.61
N TRP A 52 6.27 4.15 -18.73
CA TRP A 52 6.17 4.30 -17.28
C TRP A 52 7.31 5.15 -16.73
N SER A 53 7.00 6.40 -16.37
CA SER A 53 7.97 7.32 -15.76
C SER A 53 7.89 7.35 -14.23
N THR A 54 6.85 6.79 -13.61
CA THR A 54 6.76 6.71 -12.14
C THR A 54 7.88 5.87 -11.54
N LYS A 55 8.47 6.39 -10.46
CA LYS A 55 9.50 5.76 -9.64
C LYS A 55 9.16 5.92 -8.16
N ILE A 56 8.49 4.92 -7.58
CA ILE A 56 8.26 4.86 -6.13
C ILE A 56 9.42 4.09 -5.49
N PRO A 57 10.21 4.70 -4.58
CA PRO A 57 11.36 4.01 -3.98
C PRO A 57 10.97 2.72 -3.27
N PHE A 58 11.80 1.68 -3.42
CA PHE A 58 11.63 0.33 -2.86
C PHE A 58 10.45 -0.49 -3.40
N ALA A 59 9.70 0.03 -4.36
CA ALA A 59 8.57 -0.64 -4.98
C ALA A 59 8.88 -1.06 -6.42
N TYR A 60 8.22 -2.12 -6.88
CA TYR A 60 8.34 -2.63 -8.25
C TYR A 60 7.02 -2.49 -9.00
N TRP A 61 7.10 -2.34 -10.32
CA TRP A 61 5.96 -2.55 -11.19
C TRP A 61 5.66 -4.05 -11.21
N ILE A 62 4.44 -4.42 -10.83
CA ILE A 62 4.01 -5.81 -10.73
C ILE A 62 2.72 -6.06 -11.50
N TRP A 63 2.55 -7.31 -11.95
CA TRP A 63 1.33 -7.81 -12.58
C TRP A 63 1.24 -9.34 -12.54
N ASP A 64 0.21 -9.91 -13.17
CA ASP A 64 -0.01 -11.36 -13.21
C ASP A 64 0.98 -12.09 -14.16
N ILE A 65 1.21 -11.55 -15.35
CA ILE A 65 2.08 -12.11 -16.40
C ILE A 65 2.79 -10.96 -17.16
N ASP A 66 4.06 -11.14 -17.52
CA ASP A 66 4.85 -10.11 -18.20
C ASP A 66 4.46 -10.05 -19.68
N GLY A 67 4.30 -8.83 -20.20
CA GLY A 67 3.81 -8.60 -21.56
C GLY A 67 2.35 -9.02 -21.79
N ASN A 68 1.56 -9.25 -20.74
CA ASN A 68 0.13 -9.55 -20.86
C ASN A 68 -0.64 -8.34 -21.39
N LEU A 69 -1.23 -8.45 -22.58
CA LEU A 69 -1.98 -7.37 -23.23
C LEU A 69 -3.49 -7.48 -23.05
N ASN A 70 -3.96 -8.43 -22.23
CA ASN A 70 -5.39 -8.59 -21.99
C ASN A 70 -5.92 -7.45 -21.12
N SER A 71 -7.00 -6.82 -21.60
CA SER A 71 -7.76 -5.86 -20.81
C SER A 71 -8.60 -6.57 -19.75
N GLY A 72 -8.94 -5.84 -18.70
CA GLY A 72 -9.77 -6.33 -17.62
C GLY A 72 -9.29 -5.89 -16.25
N ASN A 73 -9.99 -6.37 -15.23
CA ASN A 73 -9.71 -6.02 -13.85
C ASN A 73 -8.75 -7.03 -13.22
N ALA A 74 -7.83 -6.52 -12.41
CA ALA A 74 -7.04 -7.32 -11.49
C ALA A 74 -7.28 -6.84 -10.05
N THR A 75 -7.36 -7.77 -9.12
CA THR A 75 -7.30 -7.47 -7.68
C THR A 75 -5.96 -7.91 -7.14
N ILE A 76 -5.19 -6.95 -6.62
CA ILE A 76 -3.89 -7.18 -6.02
C ILE A 76 -4.05 -7.05 -4.50
N THR A 77 -3.67 -8.08 -3.75
CA THR A 77 -3.77 -8.15 -2.30
C THR A 77 -2.38 -8.20 -1.66
N LYS A 78 -2.19 -7.42 -0.60
CA LYS A 78 -0.99 -7.44 0.25
C LYS A 78 -1.42 -7.44 1.72
N ASN A 79 -1.01 -8.46 2.45
CA ASN A 79 -1.23 -8.57 3.88
C ASN A 79 0.02 -8.10 4.65
N PHE A 80 -0.17 -7.42 5.77
CA PHE A 80 0.93 -6.93 6.60
C PHE A 80 0.49 -6.76 8.06
N TYR A 81 1.46 -6.60 8.96
CA TYR A 81 1.21 -6.42 10.38
C TYR A 81 1.75 -5.07 10.86
N ILE A 82 0.96 -4.35 11.65
CA ILE A 82 1.36 -3.09 12.29
C ILE A 82 1.49 -3.33 13.79
N ALA A 83 2.71 -3.21 14.31
CA ALA A 83 2.96 -3.26 15.74
C ALA A 83 2.76 -1.86 16.37
N GLY A 84 2.14 -1.81 17.55
CA GLY A 84 1.96 -0.57 18.31
C GLY A 84 0.82 0.32 17.78
N ALA A 85 0.74 1.54 18.33
CA ALA A 85 -0.27 2.53 17.98
C ALA A 85 0.11 3.29 16.71
N ILE A 86 -0.77 3.30 15.71
CA ILE A 86 -0.56 4.02 14.44
C ILE A 86 -0.46 5.53 14.69
N LYS A 87 0.52 6.17 14.07
CA LYS A 87 0.72 7.63 14.07
C LYS A 87 0.43 8.23 12.69
N SER A 88 0.82 7.55 11.62
CA SER A 88 0.50 7.96 10.25
C SER A 88 0.56 6.80 9.26
N GLY A 89 -0.13 6.95 8.14
CA GLY A 89 -0.10 6.06 6.98
C GLY A 89 -0.19 6.86 5.67
N SER A 90 0.81 6.74 4.80
CA SER A 90 0.84 7.40 3.49
C SER A 90 1.03 6.39 2.38
N LEU A 91 0.09 6.32 1.44
CA LEU A 91 0.13 5.43 0.29
C LEU A 91 0.53 6.22 -0.96
N SER A 92 1.74 5.96 -1.47
CA SER A 92 2.16 6.35 -2.82
C SER A 92 1.85 5.22 -3.79
N ILE A 93 1.10 5.49 -4.86
CA ILE A 93 0.59 4.44 -5.75
C ILE A 93 0.42 4.95 -7.19
N ALA A 94 0.69 4.08 -8.15
CA ALA A 94 0.45 4.30 -9.56
C ALA A 94 0.00 3.01 -10.23
N ALA A 95 -0.84 3.14 -11.25
CA ALA A 95 -1.25 2.03 -12.09
C ALA A 95 -1.24 2.45 -13.56
N ASP A 96 -1.24 1.44 -14.42
CA ASP A 96 -1.60 1.56 -15.83
C ASP A 96 -2.77 0.59 -16.07
N ASN A 97 -4.04 1.01 -16.13
CA ASN A 97 -4.52 2.40 -16.24
C ASN A 97 -5.07 2.97 -14.91
N TYR A 98 -6.18 2.45 -14.40
CA TYR A 98 -6.86 3.01 -13.22
C TYR A 98 -6.73 2.11 -12.00
N PHE A 99 -6.81 2.68 -10.80
CA PHE A 99 -6.88 1.88 -9.57
C PHE A 99 -7.92 2.41 -8.58
N THR A 100 -8.40 1.53 -7.71
CA THR A 100 -9.18 1.85 -6.51
C THR A 100 -8.62 1.03 -5.35
N THR A 101 -8.35 1.66 -4.20
CA THR A 101 -7.78 0.96 -3.05
C THR A 101 -8.78 0.77 -1.90
N TYR A 102 -8.60 -0.34 -1.21
CA TYR A 102 -9.33 -0.71 -0.01
C TYR A 102 -8.31 -1.13 1.06
N LEU A 103 -8.54 -0.69 2.29
CA LEU A 103 -7.77 -1.11 3.45
C LEU A 103 -8.74 -1.74 4.44
N ASN A 104 -8.44 -2.97 4.87
CA ASN A 104 -9.25 -3.72 5.81
C ASN A 104 -10.72 -3.89 5.37
N GLY A 105 -10.95 -3.93 4.05
CA GLY A 105 -12.28 -4.05 3.44
C GLY A 105 -13.01 -2.71 3.25
N GLU A 106 -12.46 -1.59 3.74
CA GLU A 106 -13.04 -0.26 3.58
C GLU A 106 -12.42 0.49 2.41
N TYR A 107 -13.22 1.26 1.67
CA TYR A 107 -12.72 2.12 0.59
C TYR A 107 -11.82 3.22 1.17
N ALA A 108 -10.52 3.19 0.85
CA ALA A 108 -9.51 4.03 1.48
C ALA A 108 -9.43 5.45 0.90
N ASN A 109 -10.48 5.91 0.22
CA ASN A 109 -10.56 7.18 -0.51
C ASN A 109 -9.36 7.49 -1.42
N CYS A 110 -8.68 6.46 -1.93
CA CYS A 110 -7.54 6.59 -2.82
C CYS A 110 -7.82 5.82 -4.11
N LYS A 111 -8.06 6.57 -5.19
CA LYS A 111 -8.31 6.04 -6.53
C LYS A 111 -7.68 6.91 -7.60
N ASP A 112 -7.37 6.33 -8.75
CA ASP A 112 -7.05 7.09 -9.96
C ASP A 112 -8.34 7.45 -10.70
N THR A 113 -8.46 8.70 -11.16
CA THR A 113 -9.57 9.18 -12.00
C THR A 113 -9.07 9.67 -13.37
N THR A 114 -7.76 9.59 -13.60
CA THR A 114 -7.07 10.12 -14.78
C THR A 114 -6.56 9.02 -15.70
N GLY A 115 -6.20 7.87 -15.15
CA GLY A 115 -5.60 6.77 -15.88
C GLY A 115 -4.16 7.07 -16.30
N LEU A 116 -3.50 8.05 -15.66
CA LEU A 116 -2.18 8.56 -16.03
C LEU A 116 -1.21 8.53 -14.85
N THR A 117 -1.54 7.84 -13.76
CA THR A 117 -0.69 7.81 -12.58
C THR A 117 0.68 7.18 -12.83
N TYR A 118 0.81 6.28 -13.82
CA TYR A 118 2.08 5.72 -14.31
C TYR A 118 3.06 6.74 -14.93
N LYS A 119 2.59 7.99 -15.18
CA LYS A 119 3.42 9.11 -15.65
C LYS A 119 3.85 10.07 -14.54
N LEU A 120 3.30 9.92 -13.33
CA LEU A 120 3.58 10.83 -12.21
C LEU A 120 4.85 10.37 -11.49
N ASN A 121 5.82 11.26 -11.29
CA ASN A 121 7.14 10.91 -10.75
C ASN A 121 7.11 9.99 -9.52
N LEU A 122 6.25 10.31 -8.52
CA LEU A 122 6.09 9.51 -7.30
C LEU A 122 4.71 8.82 -7.20
N GLY A 123 3.96 8.76 -8.31
CA GLY A 123 2.57 8.32 -8.30
C GLY A 123 1.64 9.32 -7.60
N LYS A 124 0.43 8.85 -7.28
CA LYS A 124 -0.52 9.56 -6.43
C LYS A 124 -0.22 9.27 -4.97
N ASN A 125 -0.20 10.30 -4.12
CA ASN A 125 -0.06 10.15 -2.68
C ASN A 125 -1.40 10.34 -1.97
N CYS A 126 -1.72 9.45 -1.04
CA CYS A 126 -2.96 9.45 -0.27
C CYS A 126 -2.65 9.28 1.22
N ASP A 127 -3.27 10.10 2.08
CA ASP A 127 -3.33 9.81 3.51
C ASP A 127 -4.35 8.69 3.74
N VAL A 128 -3.89 7.61 4.35
CA VAL A 128 -4.70 6.42 4.65
C VAL A 128 -4.69 6.07 6.13
N THR A 129 -4.23 7.00 6.98
CA THR A 129 -4.04 6.77 8.43
C THR A 129 -5.29 6.22 9.11
N SER A 130 -6.47 6.75 8.76
CA SER A 130 -7.75 6.36 9.38
C SER A 130 -8.23 4.95 9.03
N TYR A 131 -7.66 4.30 8.01
CA TYR A 131 -8.08 2.97 7.57
C TYR A 131 -7.17 1.85 8.09
N LEU A 132 -6.05 2.22 8.74
CA LEU A 132 -5.11 1.28 9.33
C LEU A 132 -5.57 0.88 10.73
N VAL A 133 -5.32 -0.37 11.11
CA VAL A 133 -5.57 -0.89 12.46
C VAL A 133 -4.29 -1.45 13.08
N THR A 134 -4.15 -1.40 14.40
CA THR A 134 -3.08 -2.15 15.06
C THR A 134 -3.32 -3.64 14.83
N GLY A 135 -2.24 -4.38 14.52
CA GLY A 135 -2.32 -5.81 14.21
C GLY A 135 -2.35 -6.10 12.72
N PHE A 136 -3.11 -7.11 12.31
CA PHE A 136 -3.17 -7.57 10.93
C PHE A 136 -3.97 -6.63 10.04
N ASN A 137 -3.39 -6.24 8.91
CA ASN A 137 -4.00 -5.38 7.90
C ASN A 137 -3.96 -6.04 6.52
N LYS A 138 -4.95 -5.69 5.71
CA LYS A 138 -5.04 -6.10 4.31
C LYS A 138 -5.23 -4.89 3.40
N LEU A 139 -4.31 -4.71 2.46
CA LEU A 139 -4.44 -3.78 1.34
C LEU A 139 -4.94 -4.56 0.13
N ASP A 140 -6.09 -4.17 -0.41
CA ASP A 140 -6.59 -4.63 -1.70
C ASP A 140 -6.56 -3.45 -2.68
N VAL A 141 -6.02 -3.67 -3.88
CA VAL A 141 -6.02 -2.69 -4.96
C VAL A 141 -6.67 -3.32 -6.18
N VAL A 142 -7.79 -2.74 -6.59
CA VAL A 142 -8.47 -3.12 -7.84
C VAL A 142 -7.92 -2.24 -8.95
N VAL A 143 -7.21 -2.83 -9.89
CA VAL A 143 -6.71 -2.18 -11.10
C VAL A 143 -7.62 -2.50 -12.27
N ASN A 144 -8.01 -1.48 -13.03
CA ASN A 144 -8.72 -1.63 -14.29
C ASN A 144 -7.77 -1.30 -15.43
N ASN A 145 -7.36 -2.33 -16.20
CA ASN A 145 -6.60 -2.18 -17.43
C ASN A 145 -7.59 -2.08 -18.60
N GLU A 146 -7.79 -0.86 -19.10
CA GLU A 146 -8.72 -0.59 -20.21
C GLU A 146 -8.03 -0.65 -21.58
N SER A 147 -6.70 -0.67 -21.60
CA SER A 147 -5.91 -0.64 -22.82
C SER A 147 -5.52 -2.05 -23.31
N TYR A 148 -5.22 -2.17 -24.61
CA TYR A 148 -4.48 -3.32 -25.17
C TYR A 148 -2.98 -3.31 -24.78
N GLY A 149 -2.63 -2.60 -23.71
CA GLY A 149 -1.29 -2.49 -23.16
C GLY A 149 -1.11 -3.34 -21.89
N PRO A 150 0.12 -3.47 -21.40
CA PRO A 150 0.40 -4.20 -20.17
C PRO A 150 -0.23 -3.50 -18.97
N GLY A 151 -1.11 -4.22 -18.28
CA GLY A 151 -1.60 -3.78 -16.97
C GLY A 151 -0.48 -3.76 -15.95
N SER A 152 -0.51 -2.81 -15.01
CA SER A 152 0.52 -2.74 -13.97
C SER A 152 0.09 -1.99 -12.73
N LEU A 153 0.73 -2.32 -11.62
CA LEU A 153 0.60 -1.61 -10.34
C LEU A 153 1.98 -1.38 -9.72
N MET A 154 2.20 -0.21 -9.12
CA MET A 154 3.32 0.07 -8.23
C MET A 154 2.80 0.81 -7.01
N PHE A 155 3.19 0.37 -5.81
CA PHE A 155 2.83 1.09 -4.59
C PHE A 155 3.88 0.98 -3.49
N LYS A 156 3.88 1.98 -2.60
CA LYS A 156 4.51 1.94 -1.28
C LYS A 156 3.56 2.59 -0.27
N LEU A 157 3.22 1.83 0.76
CA LEU A 157 2.61 2.33 1.98
C LEU A 157 3.72 2.57 3.01
N THR A 158 3.89 3.81 3.44
CA THR A 158 4.73 4.18 4.58
C THR A 158 3.85 4.26 5.83
N VAL A 159 4.22 3.52 6.87
CA VAL A 159 3.53 3.53 8.16
C VAL A 159 4.49 3.97 9.25
N LEU A 160 4.04 4.90 10.09
CA LEU A 160 4.70 5.24 11.35
C LEU A 160 3.83 4.73 12.50
N SER A 161 4.38 3.91 13.37
CA SER A 161 3.72 3.45 14.59
C SER A 161 4.58 3.68 15.83
N ASN A 162 3.95 3.64 17.00
CA ASN A 162 4.59 3.79 18.30
C ASN A 162 4.38 2.49 19.10
N TYR A 163 5.45 1.72 19.26
CA TYR A 163 5.47 0.45 19.98
C TYR A 163 5.87 0.64 21.44
#